data_AF-A0A2N1HRQ6-F1
#
_entry.id   AF-A0A2N1HRQ6-F1
#
_cell.length_a   1.000
_cell.length_b   1.000
_cell.length_c   1.000
_cell.angle_alpha   90.00
_cell.angle_beta   90.00
_cell.angle_gamma   90.00
#
_symmetry.space_group_name_H-M   'P 1'
#
loop_
_entity.id
_entity.type
_entity.pdbx_description
1 polymer ?
#
loop_
_entity_poly.entity_id
_entity_poly.type
_entity_poly.pdbx_seq_one_letter_code
_entity_poly.pdbx_strand_id
1 'polypeptide(L)'
;MSGPESEFESIFIKAASSHNAMTSILIGSGLVTLGAFACVVLPTLFFLPGVFIICGGIVGLIIGFFKLREPKHSLELTREHIIYYHRRGKWRISWENIQRIDVPRITKGMEQVDLEMIGFKLRDADIFLDEISPRLITYLLMEQRPLTMQNRAHNATTSRSYGADMIEDETFLRTSGETVKGVSAMFGHRMGKLRNQLGYDIFISTNEIDRDVTKFISLLKDCQDSASKPKT
;
A
#
# COMPACT_ATOMS: atom_id res chain seq x y z
N MET A 1 16.09 -28.92 -19.06
CA MET A 1 14.66 -29.27 -18.89
C MET A 1 14.07 -28.35 -17.83
N SER A 2 13.37 -27.32 -18.26
CA SER A 2 12.58 -26.42 -17.39
C SER A 2 11.52 -25.83 -18.31
N GLY A 3 10.29 -26.30 -18.12
CA GLY A 3 9.16 -26.23 -19.04
C GLY A 3 8.67 -24.81 -19.37
N PRO A 4 7.77 -24.71 -20.35
CA PRO A 4 7.33 -23.44 -20.90
C PRO A 4 6.53 -22.66 -19.86
N GLU A 5 6.80 -21.36 -19.82
CA GLU A 5 6.06 -20.35 -19.09
C GLU A 5 4.59 -20.42 -19.50
N SER A 6 3.78 -21.04 -18.66
CA SER A 6 2.34 -20.87 -18.70
C SER A 6 2.06 -19.40 -18.40
N GLU A 7 1.72 -18.63 -19.44
CA GLU A 7 1.02 -17.35 -19.35
C GLU A 7 -0.29 -17.57 -18.55
N PHE A 8 -0.17 -17.62 -17.23
CA PHE A 8 -1.32 -17.52 -16.37
C PHE A 8 -1.85 -16.11 -16.54
N GLU A 9 -3.00 -16.00 -17.18
CA GLU A 9 -3.84 -14.81 -17.31
C GLU A 9 -3.92 -14.06 -15.98
N SER A 10 -2.97 -13.17 -15.75
CA SER A 10 -2.85 -12.36 -14.54
C SER A 10 -3.23 -10.94 -14.88
N ILE A 11 -4.18 -10.40 -14.12
CA ILE A 11 -4.66 -9.05 -14.31
C ILE A 11 -3.78 -8.13 -13.46
N PHE A 12 -2.92 -7.36 -14.12
CA PHE A 12 -2.09 -6.36 -13.47
C PHE A 12 -2.83 -5.03 -13.37
N ILE A 13 -2.89 -4.49 -12.15
CA ILE A 13 -3.48 -3.19 -11.84
C ILE A 13 -2.34 -2.21 -11.65
N LYS A 14 -2.40 -1.11 -12.42
CA LYS A 14 -1.37 -0.07 -12.38
C LYS A 14 -1.53 0.77 -11.12
N ALA A 15 -0.41 1.16 -10.53
CA ALA A 15 -0.43 2.16 -9.47
C ALA A 15 -0.79 3.53 -10.07
N ALA A 16 -1.77 4.22 -9.48
CA ALA A 16 -2.29 5.50 -9.98
C ALA A 16 -1.20 6.61 -10.06
N SER A 17 -0.15 6.51 -9.25
CA SER A 17 0.90 7.55 -9.12
C SER A 17 2.01 7.49 -10.18
N SER A 18 2.08 6.43 -10.99
CA SER A 18 3.19 6.20 -11.92
C SER A 18 3.18 7.08 -13.18
N HIS A 19 2.14 7.90 -13.38
CA HIS A 19 2.08 8.79 -14.53
C HIS A 19 3.10 9.93 -14.41
N ASN A 20 3.84 10.14 -15.52
CA ASN A 20 4.72 11.29 -15.78
C ASN A 20 6.13 11.24 -15.14
N ALA A 21 6.60 10.09 -14.64
CA ALA A 21 7.97 9.95 -14.09
C ALA A 21 9.05 10.29 -15.14
N MET A 22 8.90 9.72 -16.34
CA MET A 22 9.85 9.90 -17.44
C MET A 22 9.86 11.34 -17.96
N THR A 23 8.70 11.99 -18.05
CA THR A 23 8.59 13.39 -18.45
C THR A 23 9.23 14.33 -17.43
N SER A 24 9.10 14.05 -16.12
CA SER A 24 9.77 14.86 -15.08
C SER A 24 11.29 14.78 -15.17
N ILE A 25 11.85 13.62 -15.51
CA ILE A 25 13.30 13.45 -15.69
C ILE A 25 13.78 14.16 -16.95
N LEU A 26 13.04 14.05 -18.06
CA LEU A 26 13.38 14.73 -19.31
C LEU A 26 13.36 16.25 -19.14
N ILE A 27 12.33 16.79 -18.48
CA ILE A 27 12.24 18.23 -18.18
C ILE A 27 13.37 18.66 -17.24
N GLY A 28 13.64 17.89 -16.18
CA GLY A 28 14.73 18.18 -15.24
C GLY A 28 16.10 18.19 -15.93
N SER A 29 16.38 17.20 -16.77
CA SER A 29 17.62 17.11 -17.56
C SER A 29 17.73 18.26 -18.57
N GLY A 30 16.64 18.62 -19.24
CA GLY A 30 16.57 19.77 -20.14
C GLY A 30 16.85 21.10 -19.44
N LEU A 31 16.31 21.31 -18.24
CA LEU A 31 16.57 22.52 -17.45
C LEU A 31 18.02 22.60 -16.96
N VAL A 32 18.60 21.49 -16.49
CA VAL A 32 20.01 21.48 -16.06
C VAL A 32 20.94 21.78 -17.23
N THR A 33 20.72 21.16 -18.39
CA THR A 33 21.54 21.40 -19.59
C THR A 33 21.38 22.83 -20.11
N LEU A 34 20.15 23.35 -20.16
CA LEU A 34 19.87 24.73 -20.56
C LEU A 34 20.48 25.75 -19.60
N GLY A 35 20.35 25.52 -18.29
CA GLY A 35 20.92 26.40 -17.27
C GLY A 35 22.45 26.39 -17.27
N ALA A 36 23.07 25.22 -17.47
CA ALA A 36 24.53 25.12 -17.62
C ALA A 36 25.02 25.84 -18.89
N PHE A 37 24.32 25.67 -20.02
CA PHE A 37 24.62 26.38 -21.25
C PHE A 37 24.51 27.90 -21.08
N ALA A 38 23.47 28.38 -20.42
CA ALA A 38 23.27 29.79 -20.10
C ALA A 38 24.43 30.35 -19.25
N CYS A 39 24.90 29.63 -18.23
CA CYS A 39 26.01 30.07 -17.40
C CYS A 39 27.37 30.12 -18.12
N VAL A 40 27.58 29.29 -19.15
CA VAL A 40 28.86 29.20 -19.87
C VAL A 40 28.92 30.16 -21.07
N VAL A 41 27.79 30.35 -21.78
CA VAL A 41 27.76 31.07 -23.07
C VAL A 41 27.25 32.50 -22.93
N LEU A 42 26.36 32.79 -21.98
CA LEU A 42 25.77 34.12 -21.85
C LEU A 42 26.61 35.05 -20.96
N PRO A 43 26.43 36.39 -21.10
CA PRO A 43 27.09 37.37 -20.24
C PRO A 43 26.80 37.17 -18.75
N THR A 44 27.68 37.67 -17.88
CA THR A 44 27.62 37.54 -16.42
C THR A 44 26.29 38.00 -15.79
N LEU A 45 25.55 38.88 -16.46
CA LEU A 45 24.20 39.30 -16.05
C LEU A 45 23.21 38.12 -15.95
N PHE A 46 23.39 37.07 -16.76
CA PHE A 46 22.51 35.90 -16.81
C PHE A 46 22.97 34.74 -15.91
N PHE A 47 24.09 34.90 -15.20
CA PHE A 47 24.62 33.87 -14.32
C PHE A 47 23.63 33.50 -13.20
N LEU A 48 23.06 34.51 -12.51
CA LEU A 48 22.13 34.29 -11.42
C LEU A 48 20.82 33.60 -11.88
N PRO A 49 20.13 34.06 -12.96
CA PRO A 49 19.02 33.30 -13.55
C PRO A 49 19.39 31.88 -13.97
N GLY A 50 20.57 31.67 -14.55
CA GLY A 50 21.07 30.35 -14.93
C GLY A 50 21.19 29.39 -13.75
N VAL A 51 21.71 29.87 -12.61
CA VAL A 51 21.78 29.08 -11.37
C VAL A 51 20.39 28.67 -10.88
N PHE A 52 19.40 29.58 -10.89
CA PHE A 52 18.03 29.23 -10.50
C PHE A 52 17.40 28.16 -11.40
N ILE A 53 17.66 28.22 -12.71
CA ILE A 53 17.20 27.21 -13.68
C ILE A 53 17.83 25.85 -13.38
N ILE A 54 19.12 25.80 -13.07
CA ILE A 54 19.82 24.56 -12.68
C ILE A 54 19.19 23.99 -11.40
N CYS A 55 18.98 24.81 -10.37
CA CYS A 55 18.33 24.38 -9.12
C CYS A 55 16.94 23.79 -9.38
N GLY A 56 16.11 24.45 -10.21
CA GLY A 56 14.80 23.93 -10.61
C GLY A 56 14.91 22.60 -11.36
N GLY A 57 15.89 22.46 -12.25
CA GLY A 57 16.18 21.21 -12.97
C GLY A 57 16.58 20.06 -12.03
N ILE A 58 17.42 20.33 -11.02
CA ILE A 58 17.81 19.34 -10.00
C ILE A 58 16.59 18.88 -9.20
N VAL A 59 15.71 19.80 -8.77
CA VAL A 59 14.46 19.43 -8.08
C VAL A 59 13.58 18.55 -8.98
N GLY A 60 13.45 18.89 -10.27
CA GLY A 60 12.73 18.07 -11.25
C GLY A 60 13.29 16.66 -11.41
N LEU A 61 14.62 16.53 -11.43
CA LEU A 61 15.31 15.23 -11.45
C LEU A 61 15.07 14.42 -10.17
N ILE A 62 15.12 15.05 -9.00
CA ILE A 62 14.84 14.39 -7.72
C ILE A 62 13.41 13.86 -7.71
N ILE A 63 12.42 14.68 -8.07
CA ILE A 63 11.01 14.27 -8.15
C ILE A 63 10.84 13.12 -9.14
N GLY A 64 11.44 13.24 -10.33
CA GLY A 64 11.40 12.19 -11.36
C GLY A 64 12.03 10.87 -10.89
N PHE A 65 13.16 10.93 -10.18
CA PHE A 65 13.83 9.77 -9.61
C PHE A 65 12.96 9.08 -8.54
N PHE A 66 12.32 9.85 -7.66
CA PHE A 66 11.38 9.30 -6.69
C PHE A 66 10.17 8.65 -7.35
N LYS A 67 9.62 9.25 -8.42
CA LYS A 67 8.52 8.66 -9.20
C LYS A 67 8.94 7.38 -9.93
N LEU A 68 10.18 7.27 -10.43
CA LEU A 68 10.67 6.04 -11.08
C LEU A 68 10.79 4.85 -10.12
N ARG A 69 11.02 5.13 -8.83
CA ARG A 69 11.12 4.09 -7.80
C ARG A 69 9.77 3.57 -7.34
N GLU A 70 8.67 4.15 -7.80
CA GLU A 70 7.34 3.62 -7.52
C GLU A 70 7.09 2.37 -8.36
N PRO A 71 6.58 1.28 -7.75
CA PRO A 71 6.28 0.08 -8.49
C PRO A 71 5.25 0.37 -9.58
N LYS A 72 5.49 -0.14 -10.80
CA LYS A 72 4.62 0.07 -11.97
C LYS A 72 3.21 -0.51 -11.78
N HIS A 73 3.10 -1.52 -10.93
CA HIS A 73 1.85 -2.21 -10.59
C HIS A 73 1.69 -2.20 -9.08
N SER A 74 0.49 -1.87 -8.60
CA SER A 74 0.15 -1.94 -7.18
C SER A 74 -0.40 -3.32 -6.83
N LEU A 75 -1.11 -3.97 -7.75
CA LEU A 75 -1.78 -5.23 -7.53
C LEU A 75 -1.66 -6.15 -8.74
N GLU A 76 -1.56 -7.44 -8.47
CA GLU A 76 -1.61 -8.52 -9.45
C GLU A 76 -2.67 -9.52 -9.00
N LEU A 77 -3.67 -9.73 -9.85
CA LEU A 77 -4.72 -10.71 -9.63
C LEU A 77 -4.39 -11.95 -10.44
N THR A 78 -4.11 -13.05 -9.77
CA THR A 78 -3.92 -14.37 -10.39
C THR A 78 -5.15 -15.22 -10.14
N ARG A 79 -5.24 -16.41 -10.76
CA ARG A 79 -6.38 -17.31 -10.55
C ARG A 79 -6.49 -17.85 -9.11
N GLU A 80 -5.37 -17.93 -8.39
CA GLU A 80 -5.32 -18.56 -7.06
C GLU A 80 -5.08 -17.51 -5.95
N HIS A 81 -4.45 -16.38 -6.27
CA HIS A 81 -4.06 -15.37 -5.29
C HIS A 81 -4.20 -13.93 -5.79
N ILE A 82 -4.30 -13.01 -4.84
CA ILE A 82 -4.05 -11.58 -5.01
C ILE A 82 -2.68 -11.24 -4.42
N ILE A 83 -1.87 -10.51 -5.17
CA ILE A 83 -0.54 -10.06 -4.74
C ILE A 83 -0.54 -8.54 -4.77
N TYR A 84 -0.10 -7.94 -3.67
CA TYR A 84 0.07 -6.50 -3.55
C TYR A 84 1.55 -6.14 -3.53
N TYR A 85 1.93 -5.20 -4.39
CA TYR A 85 3.28 -4.70 -4.54
C TYR A 85 3.39 -3.29 -3.98
N HIS A 86 4.31 -3.12 -3.03
CA HIS A 86 4.64 -1.84 -2.43
C HIS A 86 6.15 -1.58 -2.56
N ARG A 87 6.56 -0.30 -2.48
CA ARG A 87 7.98 0.08 -2.55
C ARG A 87 8.85 -0.55 -1.43
N ARG A 88 8.21 -0.97 -0.32
CA ARG A 88 8.87 -1.59 0.84
C ARG A 88 8.77 -3.11 0.88
N GLY A 89 8.07 -3.73 -0.06
CA GLY A 89 7.87 -5.17 -0.08
C GLY A 89 6.55 -5.57 -0.73
N LYS A 90 6.11 -6.81 -0.48
CA LYS A 90 4.85 -7.33 -1.00
C LYS A 90 4.15 -8.20 0.03
N TRP A 91 2.87 -8.44 -0.19
CA TRP A 91 2.14 -9.52 0.44
C TRP A 91 1.33 -10.28 -0.60
N ARG A 92 0.98 -11.53 -0.27
CA ARG A 92 0.12 -12.39 -1.08
C ARG A 92 -1.02 -12.92 -0.22
N ILE A 93 -2.22 -13.02 -0.78
CA ILE A 93 -3.38 -13.64 -0.12
C ILE A 93 -4.03 -14.61 -1.11
N SER A 94 -4.28 -15.85 -0.69
CA SER A 94 -5.10 -16.80 -1.46
C SER A 94 -6.56 -16.38 -1.47
N TRP A 95 -7.25 -16.51 -2.61
CA TRP A 95 -8.68 -16.18 -2.71
C TRP A 95 -9.54 -16.95 -1.70
N GLU A 96 -9.13 -18.16 -1.34
CA GLU A 96 -9.80 -19.00 -0.36
C GLU A 96 -9.68 -18.46 1.07
N ASN A 97 -8.62 -17.70 1.36
CA ASN A 97 -8.38 -17.12 2.68
C ASN A 97 -9.13 -15.80 2.86
N ILE A 98 -9.63 -15.20 1.78
CA ILE A 98 -10.42 -13.98 1.85
C ILE A 98 -11.85 -14.33 2.26
N GLN A 99 -12.29 -13.83 3.39
CA GLN A 99 -13.67 -13.97 3.85
C GLN A 99 -14.57 -12.89 3.24
N ARG A 100 -14.08 -11.64 3.19
CA ARG A 100 -14.86 -10.49 2.72
C ARG A 100 -13.93 -9.36 2.27
N ILE A 101 -14.35 -8.67 1.22
CA ILE A 101 -13.70 -7.46 0.68
C ILE A 101 -14.76 -6.36 0.61
N ASP A 102 -14.47 -5.22 1.20
CA ASP A 102 -15.40 -4.08 1.21
C ASP A 102 -14.71 -2.76 1.60
N VAL A 103 -15.44 -1.65 1.46
CA VAL A 103 -15.01 -0.36 2.01
C VAL A 103 -15.42 -0.27 3.48
N PRO A 104 -14.47 -0.12 4.43
CA PRO A 104 -14.80 0.04 5.84
C PRO A 104 -15.47 1.40 6.07
N ARG A 105 -16.53 1.38 6.86
CA ARG A 105 -17.34 2.57 7.19
C ARG A 105 -17.16 2.93 8.65
N ILE A 106 -16.96 4.21 8.94
CA ILE A 106 -16.88 4.71 10.31
C ILE A 106 -18.04 5.64 10.60
N THR A 107 -18.59 5.56 11.81
CA THR A 107 -19.60 6.50 12.28
C THR A 107 -18.90 7.73 12.84
N LYS A 108 -19.13 8.90 12.23
CA LYS A 108 -18.70 10.20 12.74
C LYS A 108 -19.94 10.97 13.22
N GLY A 109 -20.21 10.88 14.51
CA GLY A 109 -21.39 11.52 15.12
C GLY A 109 -22.68 10.81 14.68
N MET A 110 -23.48 11.47 13.85
CA MET A 110 -24.73 10.91 13.27
C MET A 110 -24.59 10.46 11.81
N GLU A 111 -23.44 10.69 11.18
CA GLU A 111 -23.21 10.32 9.78
C GLU A 111 -22.24 9.15 9.67
N GLN A 112 -22.50 8.26 8.70
CA GLN A 112 -21.61 7.15 8.37
C GLN A 112 -20.75 7.57 7.17
N VAL A 113 -19.43 7.61 7.37
CA VAL A 113 -18.47 8.04 6.36
C VAL A 113 -17.63 6.84 5.92
N ASP A 114 -17.58 6.64 4.60
CA ASP A 114 -16.76 5.61 3.98
C ASP A 114 -15.29 6.02 4.06
N LEU A 115 -14.41 5.11 4.49
CA LEU A 115 -12.98 5.34 4.51
C LEU A 115 -12.40 5.25 3.10
N GLU A 116 -11.38 6.06 2.80
CA GLU A 116 -10.62 6.01 1.53
C GLU A 116 -9.69 4.79 1.44
N MET A 117 -10.15 3.63 1.92
CA MET A 117 -9.41 2.38 1.96
C MET A 117 -10.31 1.20 1.63
N ILE A 118 -9.69 0.09 1.24
CA ILE A 118 -10.35 -1.19 0.99
C ILE A 118 -9.90 -2.16 2.07
N GLY A 119 -10.86 -2.70 2.81
CA GLY A 119 -10.65 -3.67 3.88
C GLY A 119 -10.73 -5.10 3.36
N PHE A 120 -9.78 -5.93 3.77
CA PHE A 120 -9.77 -7.37 3.55
C PHE A 120 -9.92 -8.07 4.89
N LYS A 121 -10.98 -8.87 5.02
CA LYS A 121 -11.19 -9.74 6.17
C LYS A 121 -10.72 -11.13 5.81
N LEU A 122 -9.84 -11.68 6.62
CA LEU A 122 -9.24 -12.99 6.42
C LEU A 122 -9.92 -14.07 7.27
N ARG A 123 -9.92 -15.29 6.74
CA ARG A 123 -10.32 -16.50 7.48
C ARG A 123 -9.21 -16.89 8.46
N ASP A 124 -7.97 -16.90 7.99
CA ASP A 124 -6.78 -17.22 8.76
C ASP A 124 -5.72 -16.11 8.60
N ALA A 125 -5.48 -15.40 9.70
CA ALA A 125 -4.48 -14.34 9.75
C ALA A 125 -3.05 -14.90 9.86
N ASP A 126 -2.87 -16.10 10.40
CA ASP A 126 -1.55 -16.70 10.65
C ASP A 126 -0.86 -17.04 9.33
N ILE A 127 -1.61 -17.60 8.37
CA ILE A 127 -1.14 -17.85 7.00
C ILE A 127 -0.68 -16.54 6.35
N PHE A 128 -1.40 -15.44 6.58
CA PHE A 128 -1.02 -14.15 6.02
C PHE A 128 0.27 -13.59 6.62
N LEU A 129 0.52 -13.81 7.91
CA LEU A 129 1.75 -13.35 8.57
C LEU A 129 3.02 -13.96 7.94
N ASP A 130 2.90 -15.15 7.33
CA ASP A 130 4.00 -15.80 6.59
C ASP A 130 4.12 -15.30 5.14
N GLU A 131 3.04 -14.79 4.55
CA GLU A 131 2.98 -14.30 3.16
C GLU A 131 3.29 -12.80 3.00
N ILE A 132 3.44 -12.07 4.11
CA ILE A 132 3.84 -10.65 4.11
C ILE A 132 5.32 -10.46 4.41
N SER A 133 5.98 -9.62 3.62
CA SER A 133 7.39 -9.29 3.87
C SER A 133 7.61 -8.50 5.17
N PRO A 134 8.62 -8.84 6.00
CA PRO A 134 8.87 -8.15 7.27
C PRO A 134 9.08 -6.63 7.15
N ARG A 135 9.72 -6.17 6.07
CA ARG A 135 9.90 -4.73 5.79
C ARG A 135 8.58 -4.02 5.55
N LEU A 136 7.63 -4.68 4.89
CA LEU A 136 6.29 -4.14 4.69
C LEU A 136 5.52 -4.12 6.00
N ILE A 137 5.65 -5.14 6.85
CA ILE A 137 5.09 -5.12 8.21
C ILE A 137 5.55 -3.88 8.99
N THR A 138 6.87 -3.67 9.08
CA THR A 138 7.41 -2.52 9.81
C THR A 138 6.89 -1.20 9.25
N TYR A 139 6.81 -1.09 7.93
CA TYR A 139 6.22 0.08 7.28
C TYR A 139 4.74 0.27 7.65
N LEU A 140 3.91 -0.77 7.53
CA LEU A 140 2.47 -0.68 7.84
C LEU A 140 2.22 -0.32 9.32
N LEU A 141 3.02 -0.87 10.23
CA LEU A 141 2.96 -0.53 11.66
C LEU A 141 3.28 0.96 11.94
N MET A 142 4.14 1.58 11.13
CA MET A 142 4.48 3.00 11.26
C MET A 142 3.49 3.92 10.52
N GLU A 143 3.07 3.54 9.32
CA GLU A 143 2.24 4.34 8.40
C GLU A 143 0.77 4.40 8.85
N GLN A 144 0.22 3.31 9.41
CA GLN A 144 -1.20 3.21 9.80
C GLN A 144 -1.54 3.81 11.19
N ARG A 145 -0.62 4.56 11.81
CA ARG A 145 -0.87 5.25 13.09
C ARG A 145 -2.12 6.16 13.09
N PRO A 146 -2.48 6.90 12.02
CA PRO A 146 -3.67 7.76 12.01
C PRO A 146 -4.99 6.99 12.13
N LEU A 147 -5.06 5.78 11.56
CA LEU A 147 -6.28 4.93 11.58
C LEU A 147 -6.61 4.43 12.98
N THR A 148 -5.58 4.19 13.79
CA THR A 148 -5.76 3.78 15.19
C THR A 148 -6.10 4.98 16.07
N MET A 149 -5.56 6.17 15.78
CA MET A 149 -5.84 7.36 16.60
C MET A 149 -7.21 7.98 16.31
N GLN A 150 -7.68 8.01 15.05
CA GLN A 150 -9.00 8.58 14.73
C GLN A 150 -10.17 7.75 15.27
N ASN A 151 -10.07 6.41 15.27
CA ASN A 151 -11.13 5.54 15.83
C ASN A 151 -11.14 5.49 17.37
N ARG A 152 -10.04 5.84 18.03
CA ARG A 152 -9.96 5.88 19.51
C ARG A 152 -10.74 7.05 20.12
N ALA A 153 -10.91 8.15 19.39
CA ALA A 153 -11.67 9.31 19.87
C ALA A 153 -13.19 9.03 19.98
N HIS A 154 -13.71 8.04 19.25
CA HIS A 154 -15.14 7.71 19.25
C HIS A 154 -15.56 6.71 20.34
N ASN A 155 -14.63 5.88 20.82
CA ASN A 155 -14.89 4.83 21.83
C ASN A 155 -14.38 5.17 23.24
N ALA A 156 -14.09 6.45 23.52
CA ALA A 156 -13.51 6.91 24.78
C ALA A 156 -14.52 7.05 25.93
N THR A 157 -15.32 6.01 26.19
CA THR A 157 -16.16 5.92 27.39
C THR A 157 -15.79 4.76 28.31
N THR A 158 -14.73 4.00 28.00
CA THR A 158 -14.26 2.93 28.88
C THR A 158 -12.83 3.18 29.29
N SER A 159 -12.66 3.45 30.59
CA SER A 159 -11.39 3.57 31.30
C SER A 159 -10.44 2.42 30.97
N ARG A 160 -9.49 2.65 30.07
CA ARG A 160 -8.30 1.79 29.98
C ARG A 160 -7.10 2.62 29.51
N SER A 161 -6.07 2.52 30.34
CA SER A 161 -4.78 3.20 30.32
C SER A 161 -4.26 3.56 28.93
N TYR A 162 -4.00 4.85 28.73
CA TYR A 162 -3.44 5.47 27.53
C TYR A 162 -2.07 4.90 27.09
N GLY A 163 -1.35 4.17 27.96
CA GLY A 163 -0.01 3.65 27.69
C GLY A 163 0.09 2.16 27.35
N ALA A 164 -0.86 1.33 27.79
CA ALA A 164 -0.78 -0.14 27.63
C ALA A 164 -1.10 -0.60 26.19
N ASP A 165 -1.79 0.24 25.42
CA ASP A 165 -2.26 -0.06 24.06
C ASP A 165 -1.32 0.53 22.98
N MET A 166 -0.15 1.02 23.40
CA MET A 166 0.89 1.60 22.56
C MET A 166 2.14 0.71 22.48
N ILE A 167 2.28 -0.24 23.41
CA ILE A 167 3.29 -1.30 23.39
C ILE A 167 2.57 -2.55 22.89
N GLU A 168 2.73 -2.88 21.62
CA GLU A 168 2.28 -4.17 21.11
C GLU A 168 3.21 -5.24 21.69
N ASP A 169 2.63 -6.27 22.29
CA ASP A 169 3.42 -7.38 22.84
C ASP A 169 4.32 -7.99 21.75
N GLU A 170 5.58 -8.20 22.10
CA GLU A 170 6.58 -8.77 21.19
C GLU A 170 6.32 -10.23 20.84
N THR A 171 5.29 -10.85 21.42
CA THR A 171 4.93 -12.26 21.27
C THR A 171 3.46 -12.44 20.95
N PHE A 172 3.13 -13.04 19.80
CA PHE A 172 1.77 -13.31 19.34
C PHE A 172 1.55 -14.80 19.25
N LEU A 173 0.49 -15.29 19.90
CA LEU A 173 0.07 -16.68 19.85
C LEU A 173 -0.82 -16.87 18.62
N ARG A 174 -0.33 -17.68 17.67
CA ARG A 174 -1.12 -18.16 16.55
C ARG A 174 -2.29 -19.01 17.04
N THR A 175 -3.31 -19.14 16.20
CA THR A 175 -4.42 -20.08 16.41
C THR A 175 -3.93 -21.53 16.49
N SER A 176 -2.79 -21.83 15.86
CA SER A 176 -2.08 -23.11 15.93
C SER A 176 -1.36 -23.38 17.27
N GLY A 177 -1.26 -22.39 18.15
CA GLY A 177 -0.52 -22.47 19.42
C GLY A 177 0.97 -22.12 19.31
N GLU A 178 1.46 -21.77 18.12
CA GLU A 178 2.84 -21.32 17.90
C GLU A 178 3.03 -19.85 18.31
N THR A 179 4.13 -19.55 19.00
CA THR A 179 4.46 -18.17 19.39
C THR A 179 5.33 -17.50 18.32
N VAL A 180 4.75 -16.54 17.61
CA VAL A 180 5.45 -15.63 16.71
C VAL A 180 6.09 -14.51 17.54
N LYS A 181 7.27 -14.03 17.14
CA LYS A 181 7.97 -12.94 17.84
C LYS A 181 8.31 -11.76 16.93
N GLY A 182 8.56 -10.61 17.55
CA GLY A 182 9.07 -9.41 16.88
C GLY A 182 8.01 -8.68 16.05
N VAL A 183 8.40 -8.10 14.92
CA VAL A 183 7.51 -7.24 14.12
C VAL A 183 6.27 -7.96 13.59
N SER A 184 6.37 -9.25 13.26
CA SER A 184 5.22 -10.06 12.83
C SER A 184 4.22 -10.28 13.96
N ALA A 185 4.69 -10.42 15.20
CA ALA A 185 3.83 -10.56 16.37
C ALA A 185 3.07 -9.27 16.69
N MET A 186 3.80 -8.15 16.64
CA MET A 186 3.22 -6.82 16.79
C MET A 186 2.12 -6.58 15.73
N PHE A 187 2.38 -6.98 14.50
CA PHE A 187 1.45 -6.85 13.40
C PHE A 187 0.23 -7.78 13.51
N GLY A 188 0.41 -9.02 13.97
CA GLY A 188 -0.72 -9.91 14.29
C GLY A 188 -1.68 -9.30 15.31
N HIS A 189 -1.15 -8.71 16.39
CA HIS A 189 -1.96 -7.96 17.35
C HIS A 189 -2.67 -6.75 16.72
N ARG A 190 -1.95 -5.99 15.88
CA ARG A 190 -2.54 -4.86 15.13
C ARG A 190 -3.70 -5.32 14.25
N MET A 191 -3.54 -6.41 13.50
CA MET A 191 -4.58 -6.99 12.66
C MET A 191 -5.81 -7.36 13.50
N GLY A 192 -5.62 -8.10 14.61
CA GLY A 192 -6.73 -8.48 15.50
C GLY A 192 -7.46 -7.27 16.08
N LYS A 193 -6.72 -6.22 16.43
CA LYS A 193 -7.31 -4.97 16.91
C LYS A 193 -8.10 -4.24 15.82
N LEU A 194 -7.55 -4.11 14.62
CA LEU A 194 -8.23 -3.48 13.49
C LEU A 194 -9.48 -4.28 13.09
N ARG A 195 -9.43 -5.61 13.17
CA ARG A 195 -10.59 -6.48 12.99
C ARG A 195 -11.68 -6.19 14.01
N ASN A 196 -11.32 -6.02 15.28
CA ASN A 196 -12.29 -5.68 16.33
C ASN A 196 -12.89 -4.27 16.17
N GLN A 197 -12.13 -3.31 15.63
CA GLN A 197 -12.56 -1.92 15.49
C GLN A 197 -13.32 -1.64 14.18
N LEU A 198 -12.88 -2.24 13.07
CA LEU A 198 -13.34 -1.93 11.71
C LEU A 198 -13.91 -3.15 10.98
N GLY A 199 -13.72 -4.37 11.52
CA GLY A 199 -14.21 -5.61 10.91
C GLY A 199 -13.27 -6.26 9.90
N TYR A 200 -12.09 -5.69 9.65
CA TYR A 200 -11.12 -6.15 8.64
C TYR A 200 -9.70 -6.24 9.20
N ASP A 201 -8.89 -7.09 8.60
CA ASP A 201 -7.53 -7.40 9.04
C ASP A 201 -6.49 -6.55 8.31
N ILE A 202 -6.69 -6.32 7.00
CA ILE A 202 -5.73 -5.62 6.12
C ILE A 202 -6.44 -4.51 5.37
N PHE A 203 -5.71 -3.43 5.09
CA PHE A 203 -6.23 -2.27 4.40
C PHE A 203 -5.28 -1.84 3.27
N ILE A 204 -5.84 -1.50 2.11
CA ILE A 204 -5.15 -0.88 0.98
C ILE A 204 -5.78 0.49 0.74
N SER A 205 -5.00 1.51 0.40
CA SER A 205 -5.56 2.82 0.06
C SER A 205 -6.28 2.80 -1.30
N THR A 206 -7.40 3.50 -1.39
CA THR A 206 -8.10 3.72 -2.68
C THR A 206 -7.27 4.54 -3.67
N ASN A 207 -6.19 5.20 -3.23
CA ASN A 207 -5.25 5.88 -4.13
C ASN A 207 -4.31 4.91 -4.86
N GLU A 208 -4.28 3.63 -4.48
CA GLU A 208 -3.40 2.63 -5.07
C GLU A 208 -4.09 1.80 -6.16
N ILE A 209 -5.38 2.07 -6.45
CA ILE A 209 -6.15 1.38 -7.49
C ILE A 209 -6.31 2.26 -8.75
N ASP A 210 -6.48 1.63 -9.90
CA ASP A 210 -6.56 2.31 -11.21
C ASP A 210 -7.99 2.70 -11.64
N ARG A 211 -8.99 2.42 -10.81
CA ARG A 211 -10.41 2.56 -11.12
C ARG A 211 -11.23 2.94 -9.89
N ASP A 212 -12.51 3.22 -10.12
CA ASP A 212 -13.46 3.45 -9.03
C ASP A 212 -13.51 2.26 -8.05
N VAL A 213 -13.60 2.57 -6.76
CA VAL A 213 -13.54 1.59 -5.66
C VAL A 213 -14.61 0.51 -5.80
N THR A 214 -15.82 0.89 -6.22
CA THR A 214 -16.95 -0.05 -6.37
C THR A 214 -16.72 -1.01 -7.53
N LYS A 215 -16.21 -0.48 -8.66
CA LYS A 215 -15.83 -1.31 -9.82
C LYS A 215 -14.69 -2.27 -9.48
N PHE A 216 -13.74 -1.81 -8.67
CA PHE A 216 -12.62 -2.65 -8.24
C PHE A 216 -13.07 -3.77 -7.30
N ILE A 217 -13.94 -3.47 -6.33
CA ILE A 217 -14.51 -4.50 -5.45
C ILE A 217 -15.31 -5.53 -6.25
N SER A 218 -16.09 -5.10 -7.25
CA SER A 218 -16.80 -6.04 -8.14
C SER A 218 -15.83 -6.98 -8.85
N LEU A 219 -14.75 -6.44 -9.43
CA LEU A 219 -13.71 -7.26 -10.08
C LEU A 219 -13.11 -8.30 -9.12
N LEU A 220 -12.78 -7.89 -7.89
CA LEU A 220 -12.21 -8.80 -6.90
C LEU A 220 -13.18 -9.93 -6.52
N LYS A 221 -14.48 -9.63 -6.43
CA LYS A 221 -15.52 -10.63 -6.19
C LYS A 221 -15.66 -11.60 -7.37
N ASP A 222 -15.67 -11.08 -8.59
CA ASP A 222 -15.72 -11.91 -9.81
C ASP A 222 -14.50 -12.85 -9.90
N CYS A 223 -13.31 -12.36 -9.55
CA CYS A 223 -12.10 -13.17 -9.47
C CYS A 223 -12.20 -14.23 -8.37
N GLN A 224 -12.70 -13.88 -7.18
CA GLN A 224 -12.88 -14.81 -6.08
C GLN A 224 -13.89 -15.92 -6.42
N ASP A 225 -15.01 -15.55 -7.04
CA ASP A 225 -16.04 -16.50 -7.47
C ASP A 225 -15.50 -17.44 -8.56
N SER A 226 -14.71 -16.91 -9.49
CA SER A 226 -14.04 -17.70 -10.53
C SER A 226 -13.00 -18.66 -9.94
N ALA A 227 -12.27 -18.24 -8.91
CA ALA A 227 -11.30 -19.08 -8.19
C ALA A 227 -11.97 -20.20 -7.39
N SER A 228 -13.19 -19.99 -6.91
CA SER A 228 -13.95 -20.98 -6.14
C SER A 228 -14.59 -22.10 -6.99
N LYS A 229 -14.71 -21.89 -8.31
CA LYS A 229 -15.25 -22.90 -9.21
C LYS A 229 -14.22 -24.01 -9.45
N PRO A 230 -14.60 -25.29 -9.30
CA PRO A 230 -13.68 -26.40 -9.54
C PRO A 230 -13.20 -26.41 -10.99
N LYS A 231 -11.89 -26.61 -11.17
CA LYS A 231 -11.24 -26.78 -12.48
C LYS A 231 -11.96 -27.92 -13.22
N THR A 232 -12.70 -27.60 -14.28
CA THR A 232 -13.37 -28.58 -15.16
C THR A 232 -12.39 -29.12 -16.18
#